data_AF-A0A8T5QK31-F1
#
_entry.id   AF-A0A8T5QK31-F1
#
_cell.length_a   1.000
_cell.length_b   1.000
_cell.length_c   1.000
_cell.angle_alpha   90.00
_cell.angle_beta   90.00
_cell.angle_gamma   90.00
#
_symmetry.space_group_name_H-M   'P 1'
#
loop_
_entity.id
_entity.type
_entity.pdbx_description
1 polymer ?
#
loop_
_entity_poly.entity_id
_entity_poly.type
_entity_poly.pdbx_seq_one_letter_code
_entity_poly.pdbx_strand_id
1 'polypeptide(L)'
;MAKIPVYQITVPEYHVKSPPDHTSIGSRIDKVIKKHFLGKRVAIRCLGSQEHKGKSVDDMVKIIKKTGIDRYDPKRIGDRYENVEGKHIDFFALDFTVKQNSRIMEKFIEPFYTWPPQLGGKPVRLDIAIVYDLSKLKRVIHTYEGRDDIKKDGFVFRNPENKRDALLGIIKII
;
A
#
# COMPACT_ATOMS: atom_id res chain seq x y z
N MET A 1 -10.93 2.21 21.79
CA MET A 1 -10.03 2.20 20.61
C MET A 1 -10.40 3.35 19.69
N ALA A 2 -9.42 4.09 19.16
CA ALA A 2 -9.69 5.15 18.19
C ALA A 2 -10.28 4.56 16.90
N LYS A 3 -11.27 5.26 16.32
CA LYS A 3 -11.91 4.87 15.05
C LYS A 3 -10.93 5.12 13.90
N ILE A 4 -10.50 4.07 13.20
CA ILE A 4 -9.65 4.20 12.00
C ILE A 4 -10.47 4.90 10.89
N PRO A 5 -10.05 6.10 10.43
CA PRO A 5 -10.78 6.84 9.42
C PRO A 5 -10.63 6.18 8.05
N VAL A 6 -11.70 6.27 7.26
CA VAL A 6 -11.72 5.86 5.85
C VAL A 6 -12.06 7.09 5.04
N TYR A 7 -11.14 7.50 4.18
CA TYR A 7 -11.32 8.59 3.24
C TYR A 7 -11.66 8.02 1.87
N GLN A 8 -12.34 8.81 1.06
CA GLN A 8 -12.73 8.41 -0.28
C GLN A 8 -12.35 9.51 -1.26
N ILE A 9 -11.87 9.09 -2.42
CA ILE A 9 -11.69 9.95 -3.58
C ILE A 9 -12.25 9.25 -4.81
N THR A 10 -12.97 10.00 -5.62
CA THR A 10 -13.44 9.54 -6.93
C THR A 10 -12.48 10.02 -8.00
N VAL A 11 -11.96 9.11 -8.81
CA VAL A 11 -11.04 9.34 -9.94
C VAL A 11 -11.52 8.53 -11.15
N PRO A 12 -12.61 8.99 -11.80
CA PRO A 12 -13.31 8.20 -12.81
C PRO A 12 -12.47 7.92 -14.05
N GLU A 13 -11.50 8.78 -14.35
CA GLU A 13 -10.55 8.58 -15.44
C GLU A 13 -9.48 7.52 -15.16
N TYR A 14 -9.34 7.06 -13.90
CA TYR A 14 -8.31 6.11 -13.55
C TYR A 14 -8.72 4.67 -13.92
N HIS A 15 -8.31 4.28 -15.12
CA HIS A 15 -8.38 2.91 -15.63
C HIS A 15 -7.02 2.44 -16.12
N VAL A 16 -6.86 1.12 -16.27
CA VAL A 16 -5.60 0.49 -16.70
C VAL A 16 -5.69 -0.20 -18.06
N LYS A 17 -6.71 0.15 -18.87
CA LYS A 17 -6.85 -0.30 -20.27
C LYS A 17 -5.81 0.34 -21.20
N SER A 18 -5.23 1.45 -20.78
CA SER A 18 -4.16 2.20 -21.43
C SER A 18 -3.23 2.77 -20.34
N PRO A 19 -2.02 3.26 -20.68
CA PRO A 19 -1.16 3.90 -19.70
C PRO A 19 -1.91 5.06 -18.99
N PRO A 20 -2.02 5.03 -17.65
CA PRO A 20 -2.68 6.10 -16.92
C PRO A 20 -1.79 7.34 -16.86
N ASP A 21 -2.41 8.53 -16.84
CA ASP A 21 -1.71 9.77 -16.45
C ASP A 21 -1.45 9.73 -14.94
N HIS A 22 -0.40 8.99 -14.57
CA HIS A 22 -0.01 8.75 -13.18
C HIS A 22 0.35 10.04 -12.43
N THR A 23 0.76 11.09 -13.14
CA THR A 23 1.04 12.40 -12.54
C THR A 23 -0.26 13.09 -12.15
N SER A 24 -1.21 13.23 -13.07
CA SER A 24 -2.48 13.90 -12.81
C SER A 24 -3.32 13.13 -11.78
N ILE A 25 -3.49 11.82 -11.98
CA ILE A 25 -4.21 10.92 -11.07
C ILE A 25 -3.54 10.93 -9.69
N GLY A 26 -2.22 10.79 -9.64
CA GLY A 26 -1.44 10.81 -8.41
C GLY A 26 -1.63 12.11 -7.64
N SER A 27 -1.59 13.26 -8.33
CA SER A 27 -1.79 14.57 -7.72
C SER A 27 -3.15 14.73 -7.04
N ARG A 28 -4.21 14.13 -7.60
CA ARG A 28 -5.56 14.16 -7.03
C ARG A 28 -5.63 13.37 -5.73
N ILE A 29 -5.08 12.17 -5.71
CA ILE A 29 -5.05 11.31 -4.52
C ILE A 29 -4.14 11.93 -3.44
N ASP A 30 -3.00 12.51 -3.85
CA ASP A 30 -2.07 13.22 -2.97
C ASP A 30 -2.74 14.39 -2.23
N LYS A 31 -3.75 15.06 -2.81
CA LYS A 31 -4.52 16.10 -2.09
C LYS A 31 -5.21 15.54 -0.85
N VAL A 32 -5.75 14.31 -0.91
CA VAL A 32 -6.37 13.64 0.25
C VAL A 32 -5.29 13.27 1.27
N ILE A 33 -4.17 12.71 0.83
CA ILE A 33 -3.06 12.37 1.72
C ILE A 33 -2.57 13.62 2.47
N LYS A 34 -2.33 14.71 1.74
CA LYS A 34 -1.87 15.99 2.30
C LYS A 34 -2.90 16.58 3.25
N LYS A 35 -4.19 16.59 2.91
CA LYS A 35 -5.26 17.10 3.77
C LYS A 35 -5.29 16.44 5.15
N HIS A 36 -5.01 15.14 5.23
CA HIS A 36 -5.20 14.37 6.47
C HIS A 36 -3.90 14.01 7.19
N PHE A 37 -2.75 14.03 6.50
CA PHE A 37 -1.50 13.50 7.04
C PHE A 37 -0.30 14.45 6.89
N LEU A 38 -0.52 15.73 6.57
CA LEU A 38 0.56 16.73 6.46
C LEU A 38 1.48 16.73 7.69
N GLY A 39 2.79 16.74 7.46
CA GLY A 39 3.81 16.73 8.51
C GLY A 39 4.09 15.35 9.13
N LYS A 40 3.26 14.33 8.86
CA LYS A 40 3.45 12.99 9.42
C LYS A 40 4.50 12.20 8.63
N ARG A 41 5.20 11.32 9.34
CA ARG A 41 6.03 10.26 8.76
C ARG A 41 5.17 9.00 8.64
N VAL A 42 4.96 8.54 7.42
CA VAL A 42 4.01 7.45 7.13
C VAL A 42 4.68 6.37 6.29
N ALA A 43 4.18 5.13 6.40
CA ALA A 43 4.36 4.11 5.37
C ALA A 43 3.05 3.94 4.62
N ILE A 44 3.10 3.94 3.29
CA ILE A 44 1.93 3.76 2.43
C ILE A 44 2.05 2.45 1.66
N ARG A 45 0.99 1.64 1.77
CA ARG A 45 0.81 0.41 1.01
C ARG A 45 -0.42 0.56 0.12
N CYS A 46 -0.26 0.33 -1.17
CA CYS A 46 -1.38 0.38 -2.12
C CYS A 46 -1.77 -1.03 -2.57
N LEU A 47 -3.05 -1.22 -2.87
CA LEU A 47 -3.63 -2.50 -3.28
C LEU A 47 -4.58 -2.29 -4.45
N GLY A 48 -4.59 -3.24 -5.38
CA GLY A 48 -5.71 -3.45 -6.29
C GLY A 48 -6.60 -4.56 -5.75
N SER A 49 -7.91 -4.32 -5.65
CA SER A 49 -8.89 -5.30 -5.18
C SER A 49 -8.95 -6.54 -6.06
N GLN A 50 -8.64 -6.39 -7.36
CA GLN A 50 -8.49 -7.48 -8.33
C GLN A 50 -7.49 -8.58 -7.90
N GLU A 51 -6.48 -8.23 -7.10
CA GLU A 51 -5.51 -9.19 -6.57
C GLU A 51 -6.10 -10.03 -5.42
N HIS A 52 -7.22 -9.60 -4.83
CA HIS A 52 -7.89 -10.24 -3.70
C HIS A 52 -9.19 -10.93 -4.14
N LYS A 53 -9.04 -12.13 -4.74
CA LYS A 53 -10.16 -12.90 -5.30
C LYS A 53 -11.33 -13.03 -4.32
N GLY A 54 -12.52 -12.64 -4.76
CA GLY A 54 -13.76 -12.73 -3.99
C GLY A 54 -13.89 -11.69 -2.87
N LYS A 55 -13.06 -10.65 -2.84
CA LYS A 55 -13.17 -9.52 -1.90
C LYS A 55 -13.46 -8.23 -2.66
N SER A 56 -14.53 -7.53 -2.25
CA SER A 56 -14.75 -6.16 -2.68
C SER A 56 -13.77 -5.21 -1.98
N VAL A 57 -13.67 -3.97 -2.49
CA VAL A 57 -12.93 -2.88 -1.82
C VAL A 57 -13.42 -2.70 -0.37
N ASP A 58 -14.73 -2.78 -0.14
CA ASP A 58 -15.31 -2.64 1.19
C ASP A 58 -14.98 -3.82 2.11
N ASP A 59 -14.92 -5.03 1.58
CA ASP A 59 -14.48 -6.20 2.35
C ASP A 59 -13.02 -6.05 2.76
N MET A 60 -12.17 -5.60 1.85
CA MET A 60 -10.77 -5.32 2.14
C MET A 60 -10.61 -4.24 3.21
N VAL A 61 -11.34 -3.13 3.12
CA VAL A 61 -11.34 -2.09 4.15
C VAL A 61 -11.79 -2.64 5.51
N LYS A 62 -12.85 -3.46 5.56
CA LYS A 62 -13.31 -4.11 6.81
C LYS A 62 -12.23 -5.02 7.40
N ILE A 63 -11.59 -5.83 6.57
CA ILE A 63 -10.50 -6.72 6.98
C ILE A 63 -9.34 -5.90 7.55
N ILE A 64 -8.82 -4.93 6.80
CA ILE A 64 -7.68 -4.10 7.21
C ILE A 64 -7.99 -3.38 8.53
N LYS A 65 -9.21 -2.84 8.70
CA LYS A 65 -9.61 -2.22 9.96
C LYS A 65 -9.65 -3.19 11.14
N LYS A 66 -9.99 -4.45 10.88
CA LYS A 66 -10.07 -5.52 11.89
C LYS A 66 -8.70 -6.09 12.25
N THR A 67 -7.84 -6.32 11.28
CA THR A 67 -6.56 -7.04 11.45
C THR A 67 -5.36 -6.12 11.54
N GLY A 68 -5.48 -4.88 11.07
CA GLY A 68 -4.34 -3.96 10.90
C GLY A 68 -3.58 -4.15 9.58
N ILE A 69 -3.95 -5.11 8.74
CA ILE A 69 -3.21 -5.47 7.51
C ILE A 69 -4.10 -6.17 6.48
N ASP A 70 -3.76 -6.07 5.20
CA ASP A 70 -4.46 -6.73 4.08
C ASP A 70 -4.10 -8.22 3.89
N ARG A 71 -3.12 -8.72 4.64
CA ARG A 71 -2.65 -10.11 4.61
C ARG A 71 -3.40 -10.95 5.64
N TYR A 72 -4.62 -11.32 5.29
CA TYR A 72 -5.59 -11.95 6.20
C TYR A 72 -5.63 -13.48 6.13
N ASP A 73 -5.00 -14.07 5.12
CA ASP A 73 -5.02 -15.51 4.90
C ASP A 73 -3.57 -16.03 4.83
N PRO A 74 -3.09 -16.74 5.86
CA PRO A 74 -1.72 -17.26 5.87
C PRO A 74 -1.44 -18.28 4.77
N LYS A 75 -2.47 -18.82 4.09
CA LYS A 75 -2.36 -19.79 3.00
C LYS A 75 -2.51 -19.16 1.62
N ARG A 76 -2.78 -17.85 1.51
CA ARG A 76 -2.92 -17.19 0.21
C ARG A 76 -1.56 -17.05 -0.47
N ILE A 77 -1.45 -17.59 -1.69
CA ILE A 77 -0.26 -17.48 -2.53
C ILE A 77 0.03 -16.00 -2.82
N GLY A 78 1.31 -15.60 -2.72
CA GLY A 78 1.76 -14.22 -2.92
C GLY A 78 1.46 -13.28 -1.74
N ASP A 79 0.72 -13.73 -0.72
CA ASP A 79 0.46 -12.95 0.49
C ASP A 79 1.71 -12.86 1.37
N ARG A 80 2.59 -13.87 1.31
CA ARG A 80 3.93 -13.85 1.88
C ARG A 80 4.90 -13.92 0.71
N TYR A 81 5.70 -12.89 0.51
CA TYR A 81 6.77 -12.99 -0.48
C TYR A 81 7.73 -14.06 0.05
N GLU A 82 7.82 -15.18 -0.66
CA GLU A 82 8.70 -16.30 -0.30
C GLU A 82 10.19 -15.92 -0.52
N ASN A 83 10.45 -14.87 -1.31
CA ASN A 83 11.77 -14.56 -1.89
C ASN A 83 12.54 -13.45 -1.16
N VAL A 84 12.62 -13.49 0.19
CA VAL A 84 13.33 -12.45 0.98
C VAL A 84 14.40 -13.02 1.92
N GLU A 85 15.16 -14.02 1.45
CA GLU A 85 16.32 -14.61 2.15
C GLU A 85 16.00 -15.00 3.61
N GLY A 86 14.83 -15.60 3.84
CA GLY A 86 14.41 -16.04 5.18
C GLY A 86 14.05 -14.92 6.16
N LYS A 87 14.01 -13.65 5.74
CA LYS A 87 13.62 -12.54 6.62
C LYS A 87 12.11 -12.47 6.80
N HIS A 88 11.67 -12.31 8.04
CA HIS A 88 10.27 -12.05 8.33
C HIS A 88 9.90 -10.60 7.97
N ILE A 89 8.92 -10.45 7.07
CA ILE A 89 8.36 -9.16 6.65
C ILE A 89 6.82 -9.26 6.73
N ASP A 90 6.19 -8.42 7.55
CA ASP A 90 4.74 -8.38 7.64
C ASP A 90 4.15 -7.83 6.35
N PHE A 91 4.70 -6.75 5.77
CA PHE A 91 4.24 -6.17 4.50
C PHE A 91 5.30 -5.30 3.83
N PHE A 92 5.05 -4.97 2.55
CA PHE A 92 5.84 -4.00 1.79
C PHE A 92 5.08 -2.69 1.60
N ALA A 93 5.79 -1.58 1.75
CA ALA A 93 5.28 -0.22 1.65
C ALA A 93 6.42 0.74 1.27
N LEU A 94 6.06 1.93 0.76
CA LEU A 94 7.02 3.04 0.65
C LEU A 94 6.79 4.02 1.78
N ASP A 95 7.87 4.54 2.37
CA ASP A 95 7.77 5.54 3.43
C ASP A 95 7.99 6.97 2.94
N PHE A 96 7.28 7.89 3.59
CA PHE A 96 7.28 9.30 3.24
C PHE A 96 7.20 10.17 4.49
N THR A 97 7.81 11.34 4.41
CA THR A 97 7.36 12.49 5.19
C THR A 97 6.40 13.28 4.31
N VAL A 98 5.13 13.39 4.72
CA VAL A 98 4.10 14.08 3.93
C VAL A 98 4.35 15.59 4.00
N LYS A 99 4.76 16.18 2.88
CA LYS A 99 5.01 17.62 2.70
C LYS A 99 4.02 18.20 1.69
N GLN A 100 3.90 19.52 1.67
CA GLN A 100 2.98 20.22 0.77
C GLN A 100 3.28 19.94 -0.72
N ASN A 101 4.56 19.82 -1.06
CA ASN A 101 5.06 19.53 -2.40
C ASN A 101 5.32 18.03 -2.65
N SER A 102 4.93 17.14 -1.74
CA SER A 102 5.10 15.70 -1.96
C SER A 102 4.27 15.22 -3.16
N ARG A 103 4.93 14.40 -4.00
CA ARG A 103 4.34 13.60 -5.08
C ARG A 103 4.49 12.13 -4.69
N ILE A 104 3.45 11.57 -4.08
CA ILE A 104 3.52 10.24 -3.43
C ILE A 104 2.91 9.19 -4.36
N MET A 105 1.66 9.41 -4.78
CA MET A 105 0.89 8.37 -5.47
C MET A 105 1.38 8.04 -6.88
N GLU A 106 2.08 8.95 -7.54
CA GLU A 106 2.73 8.64 -8.83
C GLU A 106 3.72 7.48 -8.71
N LYS A 107 4.41 7.38 -7.56
CA LYS A 107 5.39 6.31 -7.28
C LYS A 107 4.76 4.94 -7.07
N PHE A 108 3.42 4.88 -7.02
CA PHE A 108 2.67 3.64 -6.96
C PHE A 108 1.93 3.37 -8.27
N ILE A 109 1.28 4.38 -8.86
CA ILE A 109 0.43 4.20 -10.04
C ILE A 109 1.24 3.68 -11.23
N GLU A 110 2.39 4.27 -11.53
CA GLU A 110 3.23 3.84 -12.64
C GLU A 110 3.73 2.39 -12.44
N PRO A 111 4.37 2.03 -11.31
CA PRO A 111 4.80 0.66 -11.07
C PRO A 111 3.69 -0.39 -11.15
N PHE A 112 2.48 -0.09 -10.65
CA PHE A 112 1.35 -1.02 -10.71
C PHE A 112 0.82 -1.20 -12.15
N TYR A 113 1.05 -0.24 -13.04
CA TYR A 113 0.75 -0.40 -14.45
C TYR A 113 1.87 -1.16 -15.20
N THR A 114 3.13 -0.84 -14.93
CA THR A 114 4.27 -1.28 -15.74
C THR A 114 4.86 -2.63 -15.33
N TRP A 115 4.98 -2.94 -14.04
CA TRP A 115 5.68 -4.15 -13.58
C TRP A 115 4.88 -5.44 -13.75
N PRO A 116 3.58 -5.52 -13.42
CA PRO A 116 2.85 -6.78 -13.55
C PRO A 116 2.93 -7.39 -14.96
N PRO A 117 2.76 -6.62 -16.06
CA PRO A 117 2.97 -7.16 -17.42
C PRO A 117 4.36 -7.75 -17.68
N GLN A 118 5.41 -7.16 -17.12
CA GLN A 118 6.79 -7.66 -17.28
C GLN A 118 7.01 -9.01 -16.59
N LEU A 119 6.16 -9.35 -15.63
CA LEU A 119 6.16 -10.61 -14.89
C LEU A 119 5.05 -11.57 -15.37
N GLY A 120 4.45 -11.31 -16.54
CA GLY A 120 3.38 -12.13 -17.11
C GLY A 120 1.97 -11.88 -16.52
N GLY A 121 1.83 -10.86 -15.66
CA GLY A 121 0.56 -10.41 -15.10
C GLY A 121 -0.17 -9.38 -15.97
N LYS A 122 -1.23 -8.79 -15.41
CA LYS A 122 -2.00 -7.69 -16.05
C LYS A 122 -1.79 -6.39 -15.27
N PRO A 123 -1.87 -5.21 -15.91
CA PRO A 123 -1.83 -3.94 -15.20
C PRO A 123 -2.84 -3.89 -14.04
N VAL A 124 -2.42 -3.31 -12.91
CA VAL A 124 -3.22 -3.26 -11.68
C VAL A 124 -3.69 -1.84 -11.41
N ARG A 125 -4.99 -1.67 -11.18
CA ARG A 125 -5.55 -0.41 -10.71
C ARG A 125 -5.41 -0.34 -9.18
N LEU A 126 -5.01 0.82 -8.66
CA LEU A 126 -5.05 1.05 -7.22
C LEU A 126 -6.47 1.37 -6.77
N ASP A 127 -7.00 0.57 -5.85
CA ASP A 127 -8.33 0.79 -5.27
C ASP A 127 -8.24 1.23 -3.79
N ILE A 128 -7.14 0.89 -3.12
CA ILE A 128 -6.94 1.16 -1.69
C ILE A 128 -5.52 1.65 -1.45
N ALA A 129 -5.36 2.74 -0.70
CA ALA A 129 -4.10 3.11 -0.06
C ALA A 129 -4.24 3.05 1.46
N ILE A 130 -3.41 2.23 2.11
CA ILE A 130 -3.34 2.09 3.55
C ILE A 130 -2.22 2.98 4.06
N VAL A 131 -2.51 3.84 5.04
CA VAL A 131 -1.55 4.78 5.64
C VAL A 131 -1.23 4.33 7.06
N TYR A 132 0.02 3.98 7.29
CA TYR A 132 0.54 3.54 8.58
C TYR A 132 1.39 4.63 9.24
N ASP A 133 1.39 4.68 10.57
CA ASP A 133 2.33 5.44 11.38
C ASP A 133 3.70 4.75 11.32
N LEU A 134 4.67 5.42 10.70
CA LEU A 134 6.01 4.86 10.53
C LEU A 134 6.71 4.59 11.86
N SER A 135 6.37 5.31 12.93
CA SER A 135 6.96 5.11 14.27
C SER A 135 6.54 3.77 14.90
N LYS A 136 5.40 3.21 14.47
CA LYS A 136 4.87 1.92 14.92
C LYS A 136 5.42 0.73 14.12
N LEU A 137 6.29 1.00 13.14
CA LEU A 137 6.88 0.01 12.26
C LEU A 137 8.40 -0.08 12.46
N LYS A 138 8.96 -1.25 12.14
CA LYS A 138 10.39 -1.48 12.01
C LYS A 138 10.68 -1.86 10.57
N ARG A 139 11.58 -1.11 9.92
CA ARG A 139 12.05 -1.44 8.57
C ARG A 139 12.91 -2.70 8.61
N VAL A 140 12.75 -3.55 7.61
CA VAL A 140 13.55 -4.75 7.37
C VAL A 140 14.31 -4.56 6.06
N ILE A 141 15.63 -4.46 6.17
CA ILE A 141 16.53 -4.42 5.00
C ILE A 141 16.65 -5.83 4.44
N HIS A 142 16.39 -5.99 3.15
CA HIS A 142 16.42 -7.28 2.47
C HIS A 142 16.90 -7.13 1.03
N THR A 143 17.12 -8.25 0.40
CA THR A 143 17.42 -8.44 -1.02
C THR A 143 16.38 -9.43 -1.54
N TYR A 144 16.12 -9.39 -2.83
CA TYR A 144 15.33 -10.42 -3.48
C TYR A 144 16.27 -11.55 -3.88
N GLU A 145 15.81 -12.80 -3.81
CA GLU A 145 16.61 -13.95 -4.22
C GLU A 145 17.19 -13.76 -5.63
N GLY A 146 18.50 -13.99 -5.78
CA GLY A 146 19.23 -13.82 -7.04
C GLY A 146 19.49 -12.36 -7.43
N ARG A 147 19.33 -11.39 -6.51
CA ARG A 147 19.58 -9.97 -6.77
C ARG A 147 20.48 -9.33 -5.71
N ASP A 148 21.42 -8.50 -6.15
CA ASP A 148 22.36 -7.80 -5.26
C ASP A 148 21.82 -6.45 -4.76
N ASP A 149 20.67 -5.99 -5.27
CA ASP A 149 20.15 -4.67 -4.94
C ASP A 149 19.41 -4.64 -3.59
N ILE A 150 19.97 -3.91 -2.63
CA ILE A 150 19.41 -3.76 -1.28
C ILE A 150 18.09 -2.98 -1.32
N LYS A 151 17.05 -3.59 -0.74
CA LYS A 151 15.70 -3.04 -0.58
C LYS A 151 15.40 -2.64 0.86
N LYS A 152 14.51 -1.65 0.98
CA LYS A 152 14.18 -0.92 2.23
C LYS A 152 12.67 -0.67 2.38
N ASP A 153 11.86 -1.35 1.60
CA ASP A 153 10.40 -1.27 1.52
C ASP A 153 9.70 -2.35 2.38
N GLY A 154 10.45 -3.28 2.99
CA GLY A 154 9.92 -4.27 3.92
C GLY A 154 9.71 -3.70 5.32
N PHE A 155 8.56 -4.00 5.94
CA PHE A 155 8.22 -3.58 7.30
C PHE A 155 7.65 -4.72 8.13
N VAL A 156 7.95 -4.68 9.43
CA VAL A 156 7.27 -5.46 10.48
C VAL A 156 6.63 -4.51 11.50
N PHE A 157 5.55 -4.96 12.12
CA PHE A 157 4.93 -4.20 13.22
C PHE A 157 5.80 -4.29 14.47
N ARG A 158 5.98 -3.16 15.17
CA ARG A 158 6.66 -3.18 16.48
C ARG A 158 5.85 -3.86 17.56
N ASN A 159 4.52 -3.82 17.44
CA ASN A 159 3.58 -4.53 18.31
C ASN A 159 2.73 -5.49 17.45
N PRO A 160 3.17 -6.74 17.22
CA PRO A 160 2.47 -7.67 16.35
C PRO A 160 1.10 -8.11 16.90
N GLU A 161 0.88 -8.04 18.21
CA GLU A 161 -0.41 -8.35 18.85
C GLU A 161 -1.45 -7.24 18.68
N ASN A 162 -1.01 -6.03 18.31
CA ASN A 162 -1.90 -4.90 18.04
C ASN A 162 -1.48 -4.10 16.80
N LYS A 163 -1.48 -4.77 15.64
CA LYS A 163 -1.15 -4.17 14.34
C LYS A 163 -2.02 -2.97 13.98
N ARG A 164 -3.27 -2.95 14.47
CA ARG A 164 -4.26 -1.89 14.20
C ARG A 164 -3.82 -0.52 14.71
N ASP A 165 -3.04 -0.47 15.78
CA ASP A 165 -2.52 0.79 16.33
C ASP A 165 -1.57 1.51 15.37
N ALA A 166 -1.01 0.80 14.39
CA ALA A 166 -0.20 1.41 13.34
C ALA A 166 -1.05 2.11 12.26
N LEU A 167 -2.37 1.87 12.17
CA LEU A 167 -3.20 2.46 11.11
C LEU A 167 -3.56 3.92 11.42
N LEU A 168 -3.13 4.83 10.54
CA LEU A 168 -3.55 6.23 10.57
C LEU A 168 -4.81 6.47 9.75
N GLY A 169 -5.02 5.69 8.70
CA GLY A 169 -6.22 5.77 7.88
C GLY A 169 -6.14 4.91 6.61
N ILE A 170 -7.26 4.82 5.92
CA ILE A 170 -7.39 4.10 4.66
C ILE A 170 -8.03 5.05 3.64
N ILE A 171 -7.53 5.06 2.40
CA ILE A 171 -8.08 5.85 1.30
C ILE A 171 -8.65 4.88 0.27
N LYS A 172 -9.95 4.98 0.00
CA LYS A 172 -10.64 4.31 -1.10
C LYS A 172 -10.52 5.16 -2.37
N ILE A 173 -10.07 4.55 -3.45
CA ILE A 173 -9.95 5.17 -4.77
C ILE A 173 -11.07 4.56 -5.64
N ILE A 174 -12.08 5.38 -5.95
CA ILE A 174 -13.30 4.96 -6.65
C ILE A 174 -13.33 5.49 -8.06
#